data_AF-A0A7Y8M323-F1
#
_entry.id   AF-A0A7Y8M323-F1
#
_cell.length_a   1.000
_cell.length_b   1.000
_cell.length_c   1.000
_cell.angle_alpha   90.00
_cell.angle_beta   90.00
_cell.angle_gamma   90.00
#
_symmetry.space_group_name_H-M   'P 1'
#
loop_
_entity.id
_entity.type
_entity.pdbx_description
1 polymer ?
#
loop_
_entity_poly.entity_id
_entity_poly.type
_entity_poly.pdbx_seq_one_letter_code
_entity_poly.pdbx_strand_id
1 'polypeptide(L)'
;MAIGAYEKCKRYIESHTQKPETPAIKKEVYPCITISRQTGAGSKPVCENLIKIMDEYSEAEGVKWAYFDRNLIEKVLEDHNLPKQISEFMHEGKYKHLTAVVYEMLGLKPAEWTLVHKTTDTILQLARMGNVIIVGRGANIITSKLKNTFHVRLIASLEKRVEHIKSLMNMSEKEALNYIKKEDENRKQYIKSYFHADVDDPLLYHMTVNTDLLTHKGTAYLIAEAVVLKFSHLFLQFAH
;
A
#
# COMPACT_ATOMS: atom_id res chain seq x y z
N MET A 1 1.05 -12.49 -16.41
CA MET A 1 1.36 -11.28 -15.61
C MET A 1 1.09 -11.45 -14.10
N ALA A 2 -0.08 -11.93 -13.66
CA ALA A 2 -0.41 -12.02 -12.23
C ALA A 2 0.44 -13.01 -11.41
N ILE A 3 0.90 -14.12 -12.02
CA ILE A 3 1.73 -15.14 -11.37
C ILE A 3 3.09 -14.57 -10.95
N GLY A 4 3.73 -13.77 -11.80
CA GLY A 4 5.04 -13.18 -11.50
C GLY A 4 5.01 -12.12 -10.39
N ALA A 5 3.93 -11.32 -10.31
CA ALA A 5 3.78 -10.32 -9.25
C ALA A 5 3.57 -10.97 -7.88
N TYR A 6 2.77 -12.04 -7.82
CA TYR A 6 2.56 -12.81 -6.60
C TYR A 6 3.83 -13.53 -6.13
N GLU A 7 4.56 -14.16 -7.05
CA GLU A 7 5.84 -14.81 -6.76
C GLU A 7 6.87 -13.80 -6.21
N LYS A 8 6.92 -12.57 -6.76
CA LYS A 8 7.77 -11.50 -6.22
C LYS A 8 7.38 -11.13 -4.78
N CYS A 9 6.08 -11.07 -4.47
CA CYS A 9 5.59 -10.81 -3.10
C CYS A 9 5.99 -11.92 -2.14
N LYS A 10 5.87 -13.19 -2.56
CA LYS A 10 6.23 -14.35 -1.75
C LYS A 10 7.71 -14.35 -1.41
N ARG A 11 8.59 -14.15 -2.41
CA ARG A 11 10.04 -14.05 -2.20
C ARG A 11 10.43 -12.90 -1.28
N TYR A 12 9.76 -11.76 -1.41
CA TYR A 12 9.94 -10.62 -0.51
C TYR A 12 9.56 -10.98 0.94
N ILE A 13 8.44 -11.68 1.14
CA ILE A 13 8.02 -12.10 2.47
C ILE A 13 9.04 -13.10 3.06
N GLU A 14 9.45 -14.09 2.28
CA GLU A 14 10.42 -15.11 2.69
C GLU A 14 11.77 -14.47 3.08
N SER A 15 12.29 -13.54 2.28
CA SER A 15 13.58 -12.89 2.56
C SER A 15 13.58 -12.04 3.85
N HIS A 16 12.44 -11.45 4.22
CA HIS A 16 12.31 -10.61 5.41
C HIS A 16 11.92 -11.36 6.70
N THR A 17 11.52 -12.64 6.58
CA THR A 17 11.04 -13.48 7.69
C THR A 17 12.03 -14.56 8.11
N GLN A 18 13.05 -14.86 7.32
CA GLN A 18 14.14 -15.74 7.73
C GLN A 18 14.86 -15.17 8.97
N LYS A 19 15.12 -16.02 9.98
CA LYS A 19 15.87 -15.63 11.17
C LYS A 19 17.33 -15.38 10.78
N PRO A 20 17.94 -14.24 11.14
CA PRO A 20 19.37 -14.09 10.97
C PRO A 20 20.11 -15.12 11.85
N GLU A 21 21.12 -15.78 11.30
CA GLU A 21 21.98 -16.75 12.03
C GLU A 21 22.88 -16.07 13.08
N THR A 22 22.93 -14.73 13.09
CA THR A 22 23.78 -13.91 13.97
C THR A 22 22.93 -13.03 14.91
N PRO A 23 23.46 -12.64 16.11
CA PRO A 23 22.73 -11.83 17.06
C PRO A 23 22.33 -10.49 16.44
N ALA A 24 21.10 -10.06 16.74
CA ALA A 24 20.41 -8.94 16.10
C ALA A 24 21.25 -7.65 16.03
N ILE A 25 21.84 -7.41 14.85
CA ILE A 25 22.09 -6.06 14.36
C ILE A 25 20.72 -5.35 14.41
N LYS A 26 20.65 -4.13 14.98
CA LYS A 26 19.42 -3.32 14.97
C LYS A 26 18.80 -3.40 13.58
N LYS A 27 17.62 -4.03 13.46
CA LYS A 27 16.95 -4.19 12.17
C LYS A 27 16.73 -2.79 11.62
N GLU A 28 17.50 -2.39 10.61
CA GLU A 28 17.34 -1.09 9.99
C GLU A 28 15.90 -0.98 9.49
N VAL A 29 15.24 0.12 9.87
CA VAL A 29 13.83 0.29 9.57
C VAL A 29 13.74 0.87 8.16
N TYR A 30 13.61 0.00 7.18
CA TYR A 30 13.50 0.40 5.78
C TYR A 30 12.18 1.16 5.50
N PRO A 31 12.15 2.06 4.51
CA PRO A 31 10.96 2.86 4.24
C PRO A 31 9.79 2.02 3.70
N CYS A 32 8.58 2.40 4.07
CA CYS A 32 7.34 1.92 3.45
C CYS A 32 6.64 3.09 2.77
N ILE A 33 6.25 2.92 1.51
CA ILE A 33 5.50 3.91 0.76
C ILE A 33 4.04 3.44 0.67
N THR A 34 3.08 4.27 1.07
CA THR A 34 1.67 3.97 0.86
C THR A 34 1.10 4.86 -0.24
N ILE A 35 0.37 4.29 -1.20
CA ILE A 35 -0.27 5.04 -2.29
C ILE A 35 -1.79 4.98 -2.15
N SER A 36 -2.40 6.12 -1.87
CA SER A 36 -3.82 6.40 -2.11
C SER A 36 -3.99 6.99 -3.52
N ARG A 37 -5.17 6.83 -4.12
CA ARG A 37 -5.42 7.29 -5.50
C ARG A 37 -6.89 7.47 -5.80
N GLN A 38 -7.17 8.42 -6.68
CA GLN A 38 -8.40 8.45 -7.48
C GLN A 38 -8.33 7.38 -8.58
N THR A 39 -9.49 6.86 -8.96
CA THR A 39 -9.61 5.87 -10.04
C THR A 39 -9.24 6.52 -11.38
N GLY A 40 -8.36 5.88 -12.13
CA GLY A 40 -7.83 6.43 -13.38
C GLY A 40 -6.60 7.34 -13.23
N ALA A 41 -6.13 7.64 -12.02
CA ALA A 41 -4.97 8.54 -11.80
C ALA A 41 -3.59 7.89 -12.00
N GLY A 42 -3.47 6.81 -12.79
CA GLY A 42 -2.15 6.28 -13.16
C GLY A 42 -1.38 5.51 -12.08
N SER A 43 -2.02 5.07 -10.98
CA SER A 43 -1.28 4.51 -9.84
C SER A 43 -0.41 3.30 -10.16
N LYS A 44 -0.88 2.37 -10.99
CA LYS A 44 -0.15 1.15 -11.36
C LYS A 44 1.16 1.47 -12.11
N PRO A 45 1.14 2.17 -13.26
CA PRO A 45 2.38 2.50 -13.97
C PRO A 45 3.31 3.40 -13.15
N VAL A 46 2.78 4.27 -12.28
CA VAL A 46 3.60 5.05 -11.33
C VAL A 46 4.33 4.12 -10.36
N CYS A 47 3.63 3.17 -9.73
CA CYS A 47 4.24 2.22 -8.80
C CYS A 47 5.28 1.32 -9.49
N GLU A 48 5.01 0.86 -10.70
CA GLU A 48 5.96 0.04 -11.47
C GLU A 48 7.26 0.78 -11.78
N ASN A 49 7.20 2.08 -12.08
CA ASN A 49 8.39 2.90 -12.25
C ASN A 49 9.07 3.20 -10.91
N LEU A 50 8.29 3.46 -9.86
CA LEU A 50 8.82 3.76 -8.52
C LEU A 50 9.60 2.59 -7.95
N ILE A 51 9.12 1.34 -8.10
CA ILE A 51 9.88 0.15 -7.68
C ILE A 51 11.25 0.10 -8.35
N LYS A 52 11.32 0.38 -9.66
CA LYS A 52 12.60 0.33 -10.40
C LYS A 52 13.58 1.37 -9.86
N ILE A 53 13.11 2.60 -9.65
CA ILE A 53 13.92 3.69 -9.10
C ILE A 53 14.40 3.35 -7.69
N MET A 54 13.49 2.88 -6.82
CA MET A 54 13.88 2.51 -5.46
C MET A 54 14.80 1.28 -5.40
N ASP A 55 14.63 0.32 -6.32
CA ASP A 55 15.52 -0.84 -6.49
C ASP A 55 16.93 -0.43 -6.95
N GLU A 56 17.07 0.70 -7.67
CA GLU A 56 18.34 1.31 -8.07
C GLU A 56 18.97 2.13 -6.93
N TYR A 57 18.15 2.78 -6.11
CA TYR A 57 18.62 3.54 -4.92
C TYR A 57 19.00 2.65 -3.74
N SER A 58 18.53 1.40 -3.74
CA SER A 58 18.86 0.41 -2.71
C SER A 58 20.15 -0.33 -3.10
N GLU A 59 20.99 -0.66 -2.11
CA GLU A 59 22.24 -1.40 -2.34
C GLU A 59 22.00 -2.74 -3.09
N ALA A 60 22.98 -3.15 -3.90
CA ALA A 60 22.86 -4.32 -4.77
C ALA A 60 22.61 -5.64 -4.03
N GLU A 61 23.06 -5.76 -2.78
CA GLU A 61 22.86 -6.92 -1.90
C GLU A 61 21.63 -6.79 -0.98
N GLY A 62 20.93 -5.65 -1.02
CA GLY A 62 19.75 -5.36 -0.22
C GLY A 62 18.48 -6.04 -0.73
N VAL A 63 17.46 -6.12 0.13
CA VAL A 63 16.18 -6.71 -0.27
C VAL A 63 15.45 -5.81 -1.25
N LYS A 64 15.11 -6.36 -2.42
CA LYS A 64 14.37 -5.67 -3.49
C LYS A 64 12.98 -5.22 -3.04
N TRP A 65 12.56 -4.08 -3.57
CA TRP A 65 11.27 -3.47 -3.30
C TRP A 65 10.12 -4.32 -3.82
N ALA A 66 9.09 -4.46 -3.01
CA ALA A 66 7.85 -5.15 -3.37
C ALA A 66 6.65 -4.21 -3.44
N TYR A 67 5.63 -4.64 -4.18
CA TYR A 67 4.37 -3.92 -4.35
C TYR A 67 3.22 -4.80 -3.91
N PHE A 68 2.33 -4.26 -3.08
CA PHE A 68 1.13 -4.92 -2.60
C PHE A 68 -0.09 -4.03 -2.85
N ASP A 69 -1.04 -4.53 -3.62
CA ASP A 69 -2.38 -3.95 -3.70
C ASP A 69 -3.40 -4.85 -3.00
N ARG A 70 -4.68 -4.45 -3.07
CA ARG A 70 -5.79 -5.23 -2.52
C ARG A 70 -5.72 -6.71 -2.91
N ASN A 71 -5.52 -7.02 -4.20
CA ASN A 71 -5.59 -8.39 -4.70
C ASN A 71 -4.41 -9.21 -4.20
N LEU A 72 -3.22 -8.60 -4.13
CA LEU A 72 -2.02 -9.28 -3.62
C LEU A 72 -2.10 -9.50 -2.11
N ILE A 73 -2.64 -8.53 -1.35
CA ILE A 73 -2.86 -8.70 0.10
C ILE A 73 -3.90 -9.81 0.36
N GLU A 74 -5.00 -9.83 -0.38
CA GLU A 74 -6.02 -10.89 -0.25
C GLU A 74 -5.43 -12.27 -0.57
N LYS A 75 -4.62 -12.40 -1.62
CA LYS A 75 -3.91 -13.66 -1.92
C LYS A 75 -2.92 -14.08 -0.84
N VAL A 76 -2.19 -13.12 -0.26
CA VAL A 76 -1.29 -13.37 0.88
C VAL A 76 -2.08 -13.84 2.10
N LEU A 77 -3.30 -13.35 2.31
CA LEU A 77 -4.15 -13.82 3.41
C LEU A 77 -4.72 -15.22 3.18
N GLU A 78 -4.91 -15.63 1.94
CA GLU A 78 -5.40 -16.95 1.54
C GLU A 78 -4.30 -18.03 1.58
N ASP A 79 -3.03 -17.65 1.40
CA ASP A 79 -1.93 -18.61 1.33
C ASP A 79 -1.47 -19.06 2.73
N HIS A 80 -1.96 -20.23 3.13
CA HIS A 80 -1.61 -20.90 4.38
C HIS A 80 -0.13 -21.35 4.48
N ASN A 81 0.64 -21.30 3.40
CA ASN A 81 2.05 -21.70 3.36
C ASN A 81 3.02 -20.53 3.54
N LEU A 82 2.53 -19.31 3.81
CA LEU A 82 3.41 -18.20 4.14
C LEU A 82 4.13 -18.42 5.48
N PRO A 83 5.32 -17.82 5.67
CA PRO A 83 6.11 -18.01 6.88
C PRO A 83 5.27 -17.76 8.12
N LYS A 84 5.33 -18.71 9.06
CA LYS A 84 4.53 -18.69 10.29
C LYS A 84 4.67 -17.39 11.07
N GLN A 85 5.71 -16.58 10.86
CA GLN A 85 5.79 -15.26 11.49
C GLN A 85 4.65 -14.32 11.08
N ILE A 86 4.19 -14.31 9.82
CA ILE A 86 3.04 -13.49 9.42
C ILE A 86 1.77 -13.94 10.17
N SER A 87 1.57 -15.26 10.31
CA SER A 87 0.40 -15.83 10.98
C SER A 87 0.48 -15.82 12.52
N GLU A 88 1.65 -16.05 13.13
CA GLU A 88 1.90 -16.02 14.57
C GLU A 88 1.70 -14.61 15.14
N PHE A 89 2.18 -13.57 14.44
CA PHE A 89 1.87 -12.18 14.81
C PHE A 89 0.40 -11.78 14.54
N MET A 90 -0.32 -12.48 13.65
CA MET A 90 -1.79 -12.34 13.51
C MET A 90 -2.57 -13.06 14.61
N HIS A 91 -1.94 -14.02 15.32
CA HIS A 91 -2.56 -14.74 16.44
C HIS A 91 -2.34 -14.07 17.81
N GLU A 92 -1.36 -13.17 17.93
CA GLU A 92 -1.05 -12.41 19.16
C GLU A 92 -1.77 -11.05 19.25
N GLY A 93 -3.09 -11.04 19.05
CA GLY A 93 -3.94 -9.89 19.32
C GLY A 93 -4.71 -10.03 20.64
N LYS A 94 -4.32 -9.30 21.68
CA LYS A 94 -4.93 -9.26 23.04
C LYS A 94 -6.38 -8.72 23.12
N TYR A 95 -7.19 -8.85 22.06
CA TYR A 95 -8.55 -8.27 21.99
C TYR A 95 -9.65 -9.31 21.74
N LYS A 96 -9.44 -10.57 22.14
CA LYS A 96 -10.43 -11.65 21.97
C LYS A 96 -11.67 -11.52 22.87
N HIS A 97 -11.62 -10.76 23.98
CA HIS A 97 -12.69 -10.76 24.98
C HIS A 97 -13.61 -9.51 24.98
N LEU A 98 -13.17 -8.37 24.45
CA LEU A 98 -13.97 -7.13 24.45
C LEU A 98 -14.89 -6.97 23.24
N THR A 99 -14.76 -7.84 22.24
CA THR A 99 -15.34 -7.59 20.93
C THR A 99 -16.65 -8.34 20.70
N ALA A 100 -16.81 -9.54 21.29
CA ALA A 100 -18.01 -10.38 21.15
C ALA A 100 -19.33 -9.65 21.46
N VAL A 101 -19.36 -8.88 22.55
CA VAL A 101 -20.55 -8.17 23.04
C VAL A 101 -20.88 -6.93 22.20
N VAL A 102 -19.87 -6.30 21.59
CA VAL A 102 -20.05 -5.12 20.74
C VAL A 102 -20.62 -5.52 19.36
N TYR A 103 -20.33 -6.74 18.87
CA TYR A 103 -20.81 -7.22 17.57
C TYR A 103 -22.33 -7.43 17.51
N GLU A 104 -22.93 -7.88 18.61
CA GLU A 104 -24.37 -8.12 18.69
C GLU A 104 -25.16 -6.80 18.78
N MET A 105 -24.56 -5.78 19.40
CA MET A 105 -25.14 -4.44 19.54
C MET A 105 -25.15 -3.61 18.25
N LEU A 106 -24.25 -3.89 17.29
CA LEU A 106 -24.09 -3.08 16.07
C LEU A 106 -24.66 -3.70 14.79
N GLY A 107 -25.23 -4.91 14.85
CA GLY A 107 -25.89 -5.55 13.70
C GLY A 107 -24.98 -5.87 12.50
N LEU A 108 -23.66 -5.90 12.69
CA LEU A 108 -22.67 -6.15 11.64
C LEU A 108 -22.30 -7.64 11.57
N LYS A 109 -22.16 -8.18 10.35
CA LYS A 109 -21.85 -9.61 10.14
C LYS A 109 -20.38 -9.93 10.51
N PRO A 110 -20.10 -10.97 11.31
CA PRO A 110 -18.75 -11.29 11.82
C PRO A 110 -17.63 -11.47 10.77
N ALA A 111 -17.97 -11.83 9.53
CA ALA A 111 -17.01 -12.14 8.48
C ALA A 111 -16.28 -10.91 7.92
N GLU A 112 -16.97 -9.77 7.75
CA GLU A 112 -16.40 -8.58 7.13
C GLU A 112 -15.38 -7.88 8.03
N TRP A 113 -15.66 -7.82 9.34
CA TRP A 113 -14.73 -7.26 10.33
C TRP A 113 -13.47 -8.13 10.47
N THR A 114 -13.63 -9.46 10.44
CA THR A 114 -12.48 -10.39 10.47
C THR A 114 -11.51 -10.15 9.30
N LEU A 115 -12.04 -9.87 8.10
CA LEU A 115 -11.22 -9.57 6.93
C LEU A 115 -10.50 -8.23 7.04
N VAL A 116 -11.18 -7.19 7.53
CA VAL A 116 -10.57 -5.85 7.74
C VAL A 116 -9.46 -5.92 8.79
N HIS A 117 -9.66 -6.68 9.88
CA HIS A 117 -8.64 -6.89 10.89
C HIS A 117 -7.41 -7.61 10.34
N LYS A 118 -7.60 -8.76 9.68
CA LYS A 118 -6.50 -9.48 9.02
C LYS A 118 -5.77 -8.62 8.00
N THR A 119 -6.51 -7.87 7.18
CA THR A 119 -5.93 -6.90 6.23
C THR A 119 -5.07 -5.87 6.94
N THR A 120 -5.56 -5.33 8.06
CA THR A 120 -4.87 -4.30 8.86
C THR A 120 -3.56 -4.85 9.44
N ASP A 121 -3.60 -6.05 10.01
CA ASP A 121 -2.43 -6.70 10.59
C ASP A 121 -1.38 -7.01 9.51
N THR A 122 -1.79 -7.54 8.37
CA THR A 122 -0.88 -7.77 7.23
C THR A 122 -0.27 -6.48 6.71
N ILE A 123 -1.05 -5.39 6.56
CA ILE A 123 -0.52 -4.09 6.15
C ILE A 123 0.51 -3.56 7.15
N LEU A 124 0.23 -3.66 8.45
CA LEU A 124 1.18 -3.24 9.50
C LEU A 124 2.47 -4.06 9.47
N GLN A 125 2.38 -5.37 9.25
CA GLN A 125 3.55 -6.24 9.13
C GLN A 125 4.39 -5.89 7.92
N LEU A 126 3.78 -5.80 6.74
CA LEU A 126 4.47 -5.40 5.50
C LEU A 126 5.14 -4.04 5.67
N ALA A 127 4.43 -3.06 6.24
CA ALA A 127 4.99 -1.72 6.46
C ALA A 127 6.17 -1.72 7.45
N ARG A 128 6.16 -2.59 8.47
CA ARG A 128 7.29 -2.76 9.41
C ARG A 128 8.50 -3.46 8.77
N MET A 129 8.29 -4.32 7.77
CA MET A 129 9.37 -4.96 7.03
C MET A 129 10.11 -3.93 6.16
N GLY A 130 9.40 -2.98 5.57
CA GLY A 130 9.98 -1.88 4.78
C GLY A 130 10.46 -2.33 3.39
N ASN A 131 11.01 -1.43 2.58
CA ASN A 131 11.23 -1.63 1.13
C ASN A 131 9.96 -2.12 0.42
N VAL A 132 8.83 -1.48 0.71
CA VAL A 132 7.52 -1.91 0.20
C VAL A 132 6.64 -0.73 -0.19
N ILE A 133 5.90 -0.91 -1.29
CA ILE A 133 4.84 -0.02 -1.73
C ILE A 133 3.49 -0.70 -1.48
N ILE A 134 2.61 -0.07 -0.69
CA ILE A 134 1.27 -0.59 -0.37
C ILE A 134 0.21 0.33 -0.97
N VAL A 135 -0.68 -0.20 -1.81
CA VAL A 135 -1.70 0.59 -2.53
C VAL A 135 -3.10 0.35 -2.00
N GLY A 136 -3.73 1.43 -1.52
CA GLY A 136 -5.12 1.44 -1.08
C GLY A 136 -5.35 0.82 0.30
N ARG A 137 -6.56 0.28 0.50
CA ARG A 137 -7.04 -0.37 1.74
C ARG A 137 -6.90 0.46 3.03
N GLY A 138 -6.75 1.78 2.93
CA GLY A 138 -6.52 2.66 4.08
C GLY A 138 -5.11 2.53 4.65
N ALA A 139 -4.13 2.03 3.88
CA ALA A 139 -2.77 1.80 4.34
C ALA A 139 -2.12 3.06 4.95
N ASN A 140 -2.39 4.24 4.40
CA ASN A 140 -1.91 5.51 4.95
C ASN A 140 -2.46 5.78 6.37
N ILE A 141 -3.71 5.39 6.65
CA ILE A 141 -4.33 5.57 7.98
C ILE A 141 -3.82 4.49 8.94
N ILE A 142 -3.84 3.22 8.50
CA ILE A 142 -3.38 2.06 9.27
C ILE A 142 -1.94 2.27 9.76
N THR A 143 -1.08 2.81 8.90
CA THR A 143 0.36 2.93 9.16
C THR A 143 0.78 4.34 9.59
N SER A 144 -0.17 5.22 9.91
CA SER A 144 0.05 6.63 10.30
C SER A 144 0.95 6.82 11.53
N LYS A 145 1.00 5.83 12.43
CA LYS A 145 1.84 5.86 13.63
C LYS A 145 3.24 5.28 13.42
N LEU A 146 3.53 4.71 12.25
CA LEU A 146 4.85 4.16 11.92
C LEU A 146 5.77 5.28 11.44
N LYS A 147 7.00 5.35 11.97
CA LYS A 147 7.94 6.41 11.63
C LYS A 147 8.60 6.23 10.26
N ASN A 148 8.60 5.00 9.74
CA ASN A 148 9.24 4.62 8.48
C ASN A 148 8.29 4.71 7.27
N THR A 149 7.14 5.37 7.39
CA THR A 149 6.16 5.44 6.30
C THR A 149 6.16 6.79 5.59
N PHE A 150 5.94 6.77 4.28
CA PHE A 150 5.67 7.94 3.45
C PHE A 150 4.33 7.75 2.74
N HIS A 151 3.44 8.72 2.86
CA HIS A 151 2.04 8.59 2.42
C HIS A 151 1.79 9.51 1.22
N VAL A 152 1.47 8.92 0.08
CA VAL A 152 1.23 9.65 -1.17
C VAL A 152 -0.23 9.48 -1.61
N ARG A 153 -0.83 10.56 -2.12
CA ARG A 153 -2.10 10.51 -2.86
C ARG A 153 -1.87 10.90 -4.32
N LEU A 154 -2.40 10.10 -5.24
CA LEU A 154 -2.44 10.43 -6.66
C LEU A 154 -3.82 10.93 -7.07
N ILE A 155 -3.88 12.09 -7.69
CA ILE A 155 -5.10 12.71 -8.21
C ILE A 155 -4.92 13.11 -9.67
N ALA A 156 -6.03 13.29 -10.38
CA ALA A 156 -6.02 13.82 -11.74
C ALA A 156 -7.40 14.41 -12.09
N SER A 157 -7.43 15.32 -13.06
CA SER A 157 -8.64 15.81 -13.70
C SER A 157 -9.53 14.65 -14.17
N LEU A 158 -10.85 14.84 -14.15
CA LEU A 158 -11.78 13.79 -14.54
C LEU A 158 -11.57 13.39 -16.01
N GLU A 159 -11.27 14.38 -16.85
CA GLU A 159 -10.97 14.24 -18.27
C GLU A 159 -9.81 13.27 -18.50
N LYS A 160 -8.66 13.51 -17.83
CA LYS A 160 -7.49 12.63 -17.94
C LYS A 160 -7.76 11.23 -17.39
N ARG A 161 -8.51 11.12 -16.30
CA ARG A 161 -8.87 9.83 -15.70
C ARG A 161 -9.78 9.02 -16.64
N VAL A 162 -10.73 9.68 -17.30
CA VAL A 162 -11.63 9.07 -18.29
C VAL A 162 -10.84 8.61 -19.52
N GLU A 163 -9.96 9.45 -20.08
CA GLU A 163 -9.08 9.08 -21.19
C GLU A 163 -8.26 7.82 -20.88
N HIS A 164 -7.65 7.79 -19.70
CA HIS A 164 -6.83 6.66 -19.26
C HIS A 164 -7.65 5.38 -19.03
N ILE A 165 -8.84 5.46 -18.43
CA ILE A 165 -9.69 4.27 -18.23
C ILE A 165 -10.24 3.76 -19.56
N LYS A 166 -10.63 4.64 -20.49
CA LYS A 166 -11.05 4.26 -21.85
C LYS A 166 -9.95 3.44 -22.53
N SER A 167 -8.71 3.93 -22.51
CA SER A 167 -7.59 3.24 -23.15
C SER A 167 -7.23 1.91 -22.46
N LEU A 168 -7.31 1.86 -21.13
CA LEU A 168 -6.90 0.69 -20.35
C LEU A 168 -7.92 -0.46 -20.41
N MET A 169 -9.21 -0.13 -20.42
CA MET A 169 -10.30 -1.11 -20.28
C MET A 169 -11.14 -1.27 -21.55
N ASN A 170 -10.81 -0.55 -22.64
CA ASN A 170 -11.56 -0.54 -23.90
C ASN A 170 -13.06 -0.23 -23.68
N MET A 171 -13.33 0.78 -22.87
CA MET A 171 -14.69 1.22 -22.51
C MET A 171 -15.09 2.47 -23.29
N SER A 172 -16.39 2.67 -23.48
CA SER A 172 -16.93 3.97 -23.90
C SER A 172 -16.69 5.04 -22.83
N GLU A 173 -16.80 6.31 -23.21
CA GLU A 173 -16.64 7.43 -22.29
C GLU A 173 -17.64 7.41 -21.13
N LYS A 174 -18.90 7.10 -21.43
CA LYS A 174 -19.97 7.00 -20.44
C LYS A 174 -19.72 5.86 -19.45
N GLU A 175 -19.26 4.71 -19.93
CA GLU A 175 -18.90 3.57 -19.08
C GLU A 175 -17.71 3.89 -18.18
N ALA A 176 -16.65 4.49 -18.75
CA ALA A 176 -15.47 4.91 -18.00
C ALA A 176 -15.82 5.93 -16.90
N LEU A 177 -16.65 6.92 -17.22
CA LEU A 177 -17.14 7.92 -16.26
C LEU A 177 -17.93 7.28 -15.11
N ASN A 178 -18.87 6.38 -15.44
CA ASN A 178 -19.67 5.68 -14.43
C ASN A 178 -18.80 4.77 -13.56
N TYR A 179 -17.84 4.07 -14.16
CA TYR A 179 -16.87 3.24 -13.44
C TYR A 179 -16.05 4.07 -12.46
N ILE A 180 -15.46 5.18 -12.90
CA ILE A 180 -14.67 6.09 -12.05
C ILE A 180 -15.49 6.60 -10.87
N LYS A 181 -16.70 7.10 -11.12
CA LYS A 181 -17.58 7.62 -10.07
C LYS A 181 -17.93 6.55 -9.03
N LYS A 182 -18.32 5.36 -9.49
CA LYS A 182 -18.65 4.23 -8.62
C LYS A 182 -17.45 3.82 -7.76
N GLU A 183 -16.29 3.69 -8.39
CA GLU A 183 -15.06 3.24 -7.73
C GLU A 183 -14.52 4.26 -6.73
N ASP A 184 -14.59 5.55 -7.03
CA ASP A 184 -14.20 6.61 -6.11
C ASP A 184 -15.17 6.69 -4.92
N GLU A 185 -16.48 6.57 -5.16
CA GLU A 185 -17.48 6.53 -4.09
C GLU A 185 -17.29 5.31 -3.18
N ASN A 186 -17.05 4.13 -3.76
CA ASN A 186 -16.74 2.93 -2.99
C ASN A 186 -15.50 3.11 -2.10
N ARG A 187 -14.45 3.78 -2.60
CA ARG A 187 -13.24 4.09 -1.80
C ARG A 187 -13.55 5.09 -0.68
N LYS A 188 -14.34 6.13 -0.97
CA LYS A 188 -14.78 7.13 0.02
C LYS A 188 -15.56 6.46 1.15
N GLN A 189 -16.58 5.66 0.81
CA GLN A 189 -17.40 4.95 1.79
C GLN A 189 -16.58 3.94 2.59
N TYR A 190 -15.65 3.21 1.95
CA TYR A 190 -14.76 2.32 2.69
C TYR A 190 -13.92 3.07 3.74
N ILE A 191 -13.29 4.19 3.36
CA ILE A 191 -12.48 4.98 4.30
C ILE A 191 -13.33 5.58 5.42
N LYS A 192 -14.51 6.10 5.08
CA LYS A 192 -15.44 6.68 6.06
C LYS A 192 -15.97 5.64 7.05
N SER A 193 -16.39 4.47 6.57
CA SER A 193 -17.03 3.44 7.39
C SER A 193 -16.05 2.71 8.30
N TYR A 194 -14.83 2.44 7.82
CA TYR A 194 -13.86 1.63 8.58
C TYR A 194 -12.82 2.46 9.35
N PHE A 195 -12.56 3.70 8.93
CA PHE A 195 -11.51 4.53 9.52
C PHE A 195 -12.01 5.89 10.00
N HIS A 196 -13.30 6.20 9.82
CA HIS A 196 -13.90 7.48 10.23
C HIS A 196 -13.14 8.71 9.72
N ALA A 197 -12.55 8.60 8.53
CA ALA A 197 -11.74 9.64 7.92
C ALA A 197 -12.32 10.10 6.58
N ASP A 198 -11.94 11.30 6.14
CA ASP A 198 -12.22 11.79 4.80
C ASP A 198 -11.02 11.51 3.90
N VAL A 199 -11.22 10.77 2.81
CA VAL A 199 -10.15 10.44 1.86
C VAL A 199 -9.58 11.69 1.17
N ASP A 200 -10.34 12.78 1.13
CA ASP A 200 -9.93 14.06 0.54
C ASP A 200 -9.27 15.01 1.56
N ASP A 201 -9.14 14.62 2.84
CA ASP A 201 -8.33 15.37 3.82
C ASP A 201 -6.83 15.32 3.43
N PRO A 202 -6.21 16.46 3.08
CA PRO A 202 -4.80 16.49 2.69
C PRO A 202 -3.85 16.08 3.83
N LEU A 203 -4.26 16.21 5.09
CA LEU A 203 -3.42 15.89 6.26
C LEU A 203 -3.21 14.38 6.45
N LEU A 204 -3.96 13.54 5.74
CA LEU A 204 -3.73 12.08 5.71
C LEU A 204 -2.54 11.67 4.84
N TYR A 205 -1.89 12.62 4.18
CA TYR A 205 -0.82 12.38 3.22
C TYR A 205 0.37 13.31 3.49
N HIS A 206 1.56 12.78 3.24
CA HIS A 206 2.78 13.58 3.22
C HIS A 206 2.94 14.31 1.87
N MET A 207 2.34 13.77 0.81
CA MET A 207 2.40 14.32 -0.55
C MET A 207 1.13 14.00 -1.33
N THR A 208 0.58 14.98 -2.04
CA THR A 208 -0.46 14.77 -3.05
C THR A 208 0.09 15.19 -4.41
N VAL A 209 0.02 14.30 -5.40
CA VAL A 209 0.54 14.54 -6.74
C VAL A 209 -0.60 14.54 -7.75
N ASN A 210 -0.75 15.65 -8.47
CA ASN A 210 -1.60 15.70 -9.65
C ASN A 210 -0.83 15.13 -10.85
N THR A 211 -1.34 14.06 -11.45
CA THR A 211 -0.72 13.36 -12.58
C THR A 211 -1.13 13.89 -13.95
N ASP A 212 -1.86 15.01 -14.03
CA ASP A 212 -2.36 15.57 -15.31
C ASP A 212 -1.24 15.96 -16.29
N LEU A 213 -0.16 16.56 -15.76
CA LEU A 213 0.94 17.12 -16.56
C LEU A 213 2.27 16.39 -16.38
N LEU A 214 2.31 15.37 -15.51
CA LEU A 214 3.50 14.58 -15.24
C LEU A 214 3.39 13.22 -15.91
N THR A 215 4.48 12.76 -16.53
CA THR A 215 4.57 11.37 -16.97
C THR A 215 4.54 10.45 -15.75
N HIS A 216 4.12 9.19 -15.92
CA HIS A 216 4.14 8.22 -14.82
C HIS A 216 5.54 8.00 -14.25
N LYS A 217 6.58 8.03 -15.12
CA LYS A 217 7.99 7.97 -14.70
C LYS A 217 8.41 9.22 -13.93
N GLY A 218 8.04 10.42 -14.40
CA GLY A 218 8.35 11.67 -13.70
C GLY A 218 7.65 11.78 -12.35
N THR A 219 6.40 11.32 -12.26
CA THR A 219 5.65 11.20 -11.00
C THR A 219 6.36 10.25 -10.04
N ALA A 220 6.80 9.08 -10.52
CA ALA A 220 7.54 8.11 -9.71
C ALA A 220 8.87 8.68 -9.20
N TYR A 221 9.61 9.38 -10.05
CA TYR A 221 10.86 10.05 -9.68
C TYR A 221 10.63 11.09 -8.58
N LEU A 222 9.63 11.96 -8.73
CA LEU A 222 9.29 12.96 -7.71
C LEU A 222 8.95 12.33 -6.34
N ILE A 223 8.23 11.20 -6.35
CA ILE A 223 7.92 10.45 -5.12
C ILE A 223 9.20 9.85 -4.52
N ALA A 224 10.07 9.28 -5.34
CA ALA A 224 11.34 8.70 -4.89
C ALA A 224 12.23 9.76 -4.21
N GLU A 225 12.38 10.93 -4.82
CA GLU A 225 13.13 12.06 -4.25
C GLU A 225 12.55 12.50 -2.90
N ALA A 226 11.22 12.63 -2.79
CA ALA A 226 10.58 12.98 -1.53
C ALA A 226 10.82 11.93 -0.42
N VAL A 227 10.88 10.65 -0.79
CA VAL A 227 11.19 9.53 0.12
C VAL A 227 12.66 9.58 0.54
N VAL A 228 13.58 9.79 -0.39
CA VAL A 228 15.03 9.95 -0.13
C VAL A 228 15.26 11.12 0.83
N LEU A 229 14.63 12.27 0.60
CA LEU A 229 14.73 13.44 1.47
C LEU A 229 14.22 13.15 2.90
N LYS A 230 13.07 12.46 3.05
CA LYS A 230 12.55 12.10 4.38
C LYS A 230 13.46 11.13 5.12
N PHE A 231 14.06 10.19 4.39
CA PHE A 231 14.86 9.10 4.95
C PHE A 231 16.33 9.20 4.52
N SER A 232 16.89 10.40 4.48
CA SER A 232 18.24 10.68 3.95
C SER A 232 19.33 9.82 4.56
N HIS A 233 19.21 9.50 5.86
CA HIS A 233 20.10 8.59 6.59
C HIS A 233 20.17 7.17 6.01
N LEU A 234 19.16 6.73 5.25
CA LEU A 234 19.13 5.42 4.56
C LEU A 234 19.60 5.50 3.10
N PHE A 235 19.77 6.71 2.56
CA PHE A 235 20.09 6.95 1.15
C PHE A 235 21.24 7.96 1.01
N LEU A 236 22.33 7.75 1.75
CA LEU A 236 23.44 8.72 1.86
C LEU A 236 24.05 9.14 0.51
N GLN A 237 23.99 8.27 -0.50
CA GLN A 237 24.51 8.57 -1.84
C GLN A 237 23.58 9.46 -2.69
N PHE A 238 22.32 9.60 -2.26
CA PHE A 238 21.26 10.31 -2.99
C PHE A 238 20.67 11.48 -2.19
N ALA A 239 21.10 11.67 -0.94
CA ALA A 239 20.74 12.82 -0.12
C ALA A 239 21.56 14.05 -0.55
N HIS A 240 20.95 14.95 -1.31
CA HIS A 240 21.51 16.24 -1.72
C HIS A 240 20.83 17.42 -1.02
#